data_AF-A0A8T6M5W9-F1
#
_entry.id   AF-A0A8T6M5W9-F1
#
_cell.length_a   1.000
_cell.length_b   1.000
_cell.length_c   1.000
_cell.angle_alpha   90.00
_cell.angle_beta   90.00
_cell.angle_gamma   90.00
#
_symmetry.space_group_name_H-M   'P 1'
#
loop_
_entity.id
_entity.type
_entity.pdbx_description
1 polymer ?
#
loop_
_entity_poly.entity_id
_entity_poly.type
_entity_poly.pdbx_seq_one_letter_code
_entity_poly.pdbx_strand_id
1 'polypeptide(L)'
;MKFTINKRGGDKVISVYWFFVLILIAGGVILMVNTFYGAPYDIRDLEGEVLASHVADCIYSGGKMNPLLVSPQGVFKQEFQDNFLERCDLNFDKQGEFEEIQYYVKVSFLERGEKNQNRFVLEGGNTNWVNDCVIDTTKKRFTKCVQKEFWVLNENDRAYLVKIDTVIGKVEENVK
;
A
#
# COMPACT_ATOMS: atom_id res chain seq x y z
N MET A 1 74.61 23.61 -26.53
CA MET A 1 73.86 24.13 -25.37
C MET A 1 72.67 23.19 -25.12
N LYS A 2 72.73 22.33 -24.09
CA LYS A 2 71.68 21.35 -23.77
C LYS A 2 70.71 21.99 -22.77
N PHE A 3 69.48 22.26 -23.19
CA PHE A 3 68.40 22.64 -22.29
C PHE A 3 67.80 21.38 -21.65
N THR A 4 68.15 21.13 -20.39
CA THR A 4 67.49 20.12 -19.55
C THR A 4 66.21 20.71 -18.97
N ILE A 5 65.08 20.50 -19.65
CA ILE A 5 63.76 20.80 -19.11
C ILE A 5 63.49 19.86 -17.93
N ASN A 6 63.37 20.43 -16.74
CA ASN A 6 63.07 19.71 -15.51
C ASN A 6 61.61 19.21 -15.54
N LYS A 7 61.38 17.98 -16.05
CA LYS A 7 60.06 17.36 -16.25
C LYS A 7 59.28 17.02 -14.96
N ARG A 8 59.74 17.43 -13.77
CA ARG A 8 59.08 17.12 -12.48
C ARG A 8 57.79 17.92 -12.20
N GLY A 9 57.49 18.93 -13.01
CA GLY A 9 56.28 19.77 -12.85
C GLY A 9 55.03 19.23 -13.56
N GLY A 10 55.18 18.47 -14.65
CA GLY A 10 54.06 17.95 -15.43
C GLY A 10 53.21 16.93 -14.65
N ASP A 11 53.88 16.09 -13.86
CA ASP A 11 53.24 15.04 -13.05
C ASP A 11 52.34 15.61 -11.93
N LYS A 12 52.63 16.82 -11.45
CA LYS A 12 51.77 17.49 -10.47
C LYS A 12 50.52 18.07 -11.11
N VAL A 13 50.63 18.64 -12.30
CA VAL A 13 49.51 19.23 -13.04
C VAL A 13 48.53 18.15 -13.50
N ILE A 14 49.04 17.01 -14.00
CA ILE A 14 48.19 15.90 -14.44
C ILE A 14 47.41 15.28 -13.28
N SER A 15 48.00 15.19 -12.08
CA SER A 15 47.34 14.67 -10.88
C SER A 15 46.16 15.55 -10.46
N VAL A 16 46.34 16.88 -10.44
CA VAL A 16 45.26 17.82 -10.10
C VAL A 16 44.09 17.73 -11.08
N TYR A 17 44.37 17.62 -12.38
CA TYR A 17 43.33 17.44 -13.40
C TYR A 17 42.55 16.13 -13.19
N TRP A 18 43.24 15.05 -12.84
CA TRP A 18 42.61 13.76 -12.58
C TRP A 18 41.68 13.80 -11.37
N PHE A 19 42.10 14.43 -10.28
CA PHE A 19 41.24 14.65 -9.11
C PHE A 19 40.01 15.51 -9.42
N PHE A 20 40.17 16.53 -10.25
CA PHE A 20 39.03 17.35 -10.67
C PHE A 20 37.98 16.54 -11.45
N VAL A 21 38.42 15.68 -12.39
CA VAL A 21 37.51 14.79 -13.13
C VAL A 21 36.78 13.83 -12.19
N LEU A 22 37.47 13.25 -11.20
CA LEU A 22 36.84 12.38 -10.21
C LEU A 22 35.77 13.11 -9.38
N ILE A 23 36.04 14.35 -8.95
CA ILE A 23 35.07 15.15 -8.19
C ILE A 23 33.83 15.43 -9.02
N LEU A 24 33.98 15.73 -10.31
CA LEU A 24 32.83 15.93 -11.21
C LEU A 24 32.00 14.65 -11.38
N ILE A 25 32.65 13.50 -11.57
CA ILE A 25 31.97 12.20 -11.69
C ILE A 25 31.24 11.88 -10.37
N ALA A 26 31.92 12.01 -9.23
CA ALA A 26 31.33 11.76 -7.92
C ALA A 26 30.15 12.69 -7.63
N GLY A 27 30.29 13.98 -7.94
CA GLY A 27 29.22 14.97 -7.81
C GLY A 27 28.01 14.64 -8.69
N GLY A 28 28.25 14.22 -9.94
CA GLY A 28 27.18 13.78 -10.85
C GLY A 28 26.42 12.56 -10.33
N VAL A 29 27.13 11.56 -9.81
CA VAL A 29 26.49 10.38 -9.19
C VAL A 29 25.67 10.76 -7.96
N ILE A 30 26.20 11.61 -7.07
CA ILE A 30 25.47 12.07 -5.88
C ILE A 30 24.21 12.82 -6.27
N LEU A 31 24.28 13.73 -7.25
CA LEU A 31 23.11 14.48 -7.73
C LEU A 31 22.06 13.55 -8.34
N MET A 32 22.47 12.55 -9.12
CA MET A 32 21.54 11.57 -9.72
C MET A 32 20.86 10.74 -8.63
N VAL A 33 21.63 10.16 -7.71
CA VAL A 33 21.10 9.36 -6.58
C VAL A 33 20.16 10.21 -5.72
N ASN A 34 20.55 11.43 -5.37
CA ASN A 34 19.70 12.32 -4.58
C ASN A 34 18.41 12.72 -5.31
N THR A 35 18.44 12.86 -6.64
CA THR A 35 17.23 13.18 -7.41
C THR A 35 16.28 11.99 -7.48
N PHE A 36 16.81 10.76 -7.65
CA PHE A 36 15.99 9.55 -7.77
C PHE A 36 15.46 9.04 -6.42
N TYR A 37 16.24 9.17 -5.35
CA TYR A 37 15.90 8.66 -4.02
C TYR A 37 15.54 9.75 -3.00
N GLY A 38 15.59 11.03 -3.38
CA GLY A 38 15.37 12.15 -2.46
C GLY A 38 13.91 12.45 -2.13
N ALA A 39 12.96 11.97 -2.93
CA ALA A 39 11.53 12.09 -2.66
C ALA A 39 10.92 10.70 -2.45
N PRO A 40 10.26 10.42 -1.32
CA PRO A 40 9.53 9.17 -1.16
C PRO A 40 8.37 9.13 -2.15
N TYR A 41 8.22 8.00 -2.81
CA TYR A 41 7.05 7.74 -3.65
C TYR A 41 5.87 7.39 -2.74
N ASP A 42 4.73 8.03 -2.97
CA ASP A 42 3.50 7.68 -2.27
C ASP A 42 2.96 6.35 -2.84
N ILE A 43 3.33 5.25 -2.18
CA ILE A 43 2.89 3.90 -2.57
C ILE A 43 1.56 3.49 -1.93
N ARG A 44 0.93 4.37 -1.14
CA ARG A 44 -0.26 4.01 -0.34
C ARG A 44 -1.46 3.64 -1.21
N ASP A 45 -1.60 4.26 -2.38
CA ASP A 45 -2.65 3.90 -3.34
C ASP A 45 -2.45 2.45 -3.84
N LEU A 46 -1.21 2.09 -4.21
CA LEU A 46 -0.87 0.72 -4.62
C LEU A 46 -1.01 -0.28 -3.47
N GLU A 47 -0.59 0.11 -2.27
CA GLU A 47 -0.73 -0.72 -1.06
C GLU A 47 -2.20 -1.00 -0.73
N GLY A 48 -3.06 0.01 -0.84
CA GLY A 48 -4.51 -0.15 -0.69
C GLY A 48 -5.11 -1.07 -1.76
N GLU A 49 -4.70 -0.94 -3.02
CA GLU A 49 -5.16 -1.82 -4.11
C GLU A 49 -4.73 -3.28 -3.90
N VAL A 50 -3.49 -3.51 -3.45
CA VAL A 50 -2.99 -4.85 -3.13
C VAL A 50 -3.73 -5.44 -1.95
N LEU A 51 -3.93 -4.66 -0.87
CA LEU A 51 -4.69 -5.09 0.30
C LEU A 51 -6.13 -5.45 -0.08
N ALA A 52 -6.80 -4.59 -0.86
CA ALA A 52 -8.16 -4.83 -1.31
C ALA A 52 -8.24 -6.08 -2.19
N SER A 53 -7.22 -6.34 -3.01
CA SER A 53 -7.16 -7.52 -3.87
C SER A 53 -6.93 -8.80 -3.05
N HIS A 54 -6.04 -8.78 -2.08
CA HIS A 54 -5.80 -9.91 -1.17
C HIS A 54 -7.06 -10.26 -0.37
N VAL A 55 -7.75 -9.26 0.17
CA VAL A 55 -9.05 -9.45 0.85
C VAL A 55 -10.10 -10.02 -0.10
N ALA A 56 -10.12 -9.54 -1.35
CA ALA A 56 -11.02 -10.06 -2.37
C ALA A 56 -10.76 -11.56 -2.61
N ASP A 57 -9.50 -11.95 -2.80
CA ASP A 57 -9.12 -13.35 -3.04
C ASP A 57 -9.42 -14.27 -1.83
N CYS A 58 -9.42 -13.72 -0.61
CA CYS A 58 -9.90 -14.43 0.59
C CYS A 58 -11.42 -14.69 0.56
N ILE A 59 -12.19 -13.72 0.06
CA ILE A 59 -13.67 -13.77 0.04
C ILE A 59 -14.19 -14.65 -1.09
N TYR A 60 -13.54 -14.65 -2.25
CA TYR A 60 -14.00 -15.40 -3.42
C TYR A 60 -12.83 -16.09 -4.14
N SER A 61 -13.09 -17.29 -4.65
CA SER A 61 -12.14 -18.05 -5.46
C SER A 61 -12.87 -18.67 -6.64
N GLY A 62 -12.40 -18.39 -7.87
CA GLY A 62 -13.00 -18.94 -9.09
C GLY A 62 -14.44 -18.48 -9.37
N GLY A 63 -14.82 -17.28 -8.94
CA GLY A 63 -16.15 -16.70 -9.16
C GLY A 63 -17.23 -17.15 -8.17
N LYS A 64 -16.88 -17.99 -7.18
CA LYS A 64 -17.75 -18.41 -6.09
C LYS A 64 -17.25 -17.85 -4.76
N MET A 65 -18.19 -17.59 -3.86
CA MET A 65 -17.87 -17.15 -2.49
C MET A 65 -17.19 -18.29 -1.71
N ASN A 66 -16.27 -17.92 -0.81
CA ASN A 66 -15.56 -18.86 0.04
C ASN A 66 -16.55 -19.61 0.96
N PRO A 67 -16.55 -20.96 0.98
CA PRO A 67 -17.45 -21.77 1.82
C PRO A 67 -17.19 -21.61 3.33
N LEU A 68 -16.06 -21.02 3.72
CA LEU A 68 -15.79 -20.64 5.11
C LEU A 68 -16.59 -19.40 5.52
N LEU A 69 -17.00 -18.56 4.57
CA LEU A 69 -17.70 -17.30 4.81
C LEU A 69 -19.22 -17.51 4.96
N VAL A 70 -19.77 -18.49 4.23
CA VAL A 70 -21.21 -18.77 4.18
C VAL A 70 -21.51 -20.25 4.37
N SER A 71 -22.57 -20.56 5.10
CA SER A 71 -23.09 -21.92 5.22
C SER A 71 -23.79 -22.36 3.91
N PRO A 72 -23.99 -23.67 3.68
CA PRO A 72 -24.76 -24.17 2.53
C PRO A 72 -26.18 -23.57 2.43
N GLN A 73 -26.76 -23.14 3.56
CA GLN A 73 -28.06 -22.48 3.62
C GLN A 73 -28.02 -21.00 3.21
N GLY A 74 -26.85 -20.46 2.90
CA GLY A 74 -26.67 -19.07 2.50
C GLY A 74 -26.56 -18.08 3.67
N VAL A 75 -26.26 -18.56 4.87
CA VAL A 75 -26.11 -17.72 6.07
C VAL A 75 -24.64 -17.43 6.36
N PHE A 76 -24.29 -16.17 6.56
CA PHE A 76 -22.93 -15.76 6.93
C PHE A 76 -22.54 -16.33 8.29
N LYS A 77 -21.33 -16.89 8.40
CA LYS A 77 -20.82 -17.48 9.65
C LYS A 77 -20.19 -16.39 10.53
N GLN A 78 -20.70 -16.22 11.74
CA GLN A 78 -20.10 -15.29 12.72
C GLN A 78 -18.66 -15.66 13.08
N GLU A 79 -18.32 -16.95 13.12
CA GLU A 79 -16.94 -17.40 13.36
C GLU A 79 -15.93 -16.84 12.35
N PHE A 80 -16.36 -16.59 11.11
CA PHE A 80 -15.54 -15.94 10.10
C PHE A 80 -15.40 -14.44 10.37
N GLN A 81 -16.46 -13.79 10.85
CA GLN A 81 -16.44 -12.37 11.23
C GLN A 81 -15.45 -12.12 12.37
N ASP A 82 -15.51 -12.92 13.42
CA ASP A 82 -14.70 -12.75 14.62
C ASP A 82 -13.20 -12.97 14.35
N ASN A 83 -12.87 -13.86 13.39
CA ASN A 83 -11.50 -14.21 13.03
C ASN A 83 -11.11 -13.71 11.63
N PHE A 84 -11.79 -12.68 11.11
CA PHE A 84 -11.64 -12.26 9.71
C PHE A 84 -10.19 -12.00 9.30
N LEU A 85 -9.42 -11.29 10.14
CA LEU A 85 -8.02 -10.98 9.84
C LEU A 85 -7.17 -12.26 9.77
N GLU A 86 -7.31 -13.15 10.74
CA GLU A 86 -6.60 -14.43 10.77
C GLU A 86 -6.99 -15.33 9.60
N ARG A 87 -8.29 -15.41 9.27
CA ARG A 87 -8.80 -16.24 8.17
C ARG A 87 -8.34 -15.78 6.79
N CYS A 88 -8.02 -14.49 6.65
CA CYS A 88 -7.50 -13.92 5.43
C CYS A 88 -5.98 -13.71 5.47
N ASP A 89 -5.28 -14.28 6.45
CA ASP A 89 -3.84 -14.13 6.64
C ASP A 89 -3.39 -12.64 6.66
N LEU A 90 -4.23 -11.78 7.22
CA LEU A 90 -3.98 -10.35 7.34
C LEU A 90 -3.33 -10.07 8.70
N ASN A 91 -2.12 -9.53 8.66
CA ASN A 91 -1.44 -9.07 9.85
C ASN A 91 -1.37 -7.54 9.88
N PHE A 92 -2.08 -6.93 10.83
CA PHE A 92 -2.07 -5.49 11.10
C PHE A 92 -1.32 -5.13 12.38
N ASP A 93 -0.32 -5.93 12.75
CA ASP A 93 0.54 -5.69 13.89
C ASP A 93 1.19 -4.30 13.82
N LYS A 94 1.35 -3.71 15.01
CA LYS A 94 2.08 -2.45 15.18
C LYS A 94 3.58 -2.72 15.02
N GLN A 95 4.30 -1.84 14.32
CA GLN A 95 5.76 -1.98 14.20
C GLN A 95 6.49 -1.53 15.47
N GLY A 96 5.85 -0.69 16.31
CA GLY A 96 6.34 -0.29 17.62
C GLY A 96 5.26 -0.29 18.72
N GLU A 97 5.70 -0.33 19.99
CA GLU A 97 4.83 -0.39 21.18
C GLU A 97 3.86 0.81 21.28
N PHE A 98 4.26 1.96 20.74
CA PHE A 98 3.50 3.21 20.75
C PHE A 98 2.91 3.59 19.40
N GLU A 99 3.10 2.76 18.37
CA GLU A 99 2.58 3.06 17.05
C GLU A 99 1.11 2.66 16.94
N GLU A 100 0.36 3.45 16.18
CA GLU A 100 -1.01 3.10 15.83
C GLU A 100 -1.01 2.10 14.67
N ILE A 101 -2.02 1.24 14.64
CA ILE A 101 -2.24 0.35 13.49
C ILE A 101 -2.50 1.23 12.27
N GLN A 102 -1.72 1.02 11.21
CA GLN A 102 -1.68 1.88 10.01
C GLN A 102 -2.67 1.45 8.92
N TYR A 103 -3.49 0.44 9.18
CA TYR A 103 -4.39 -0.15 8.20
C TYR A 103 -5.80 -0.22 8.74
N TYR A 104 -6.76 -0.09 7.83
CA TYR A 104 -8.14 -0.47 8.07
C TYR A 104 -8.71 -1.09 6.81
N VAL A 105 -9.56 -2.09 7.00
CA VAL A 105 -10.34 -2.69 5.93
C VAL A 105 -11.76 -2.90 6.40
N LYS A 106 -12.70 -2.65 5.49
CA LYS A 106 -14.12 -2.92 5.66
C LYS A 106 -14.64 -3.63 4.42
N VAL A 107 -15.37 -4.70 4.61
CA VAL A 107 -16.03 -5.46 3.55
C VAL A 107 -17.52 -5.42 3.80
N SER A 108 -18.28 -4.87 2.86
CA SER A 108 -19.74 -4.81 2.93
C SER A 108 -20.35 -5.70 1.85
N PHE A 109 -21.29 -6.55 2.25
CA PHE A 109 -22.04 -7.43 1.34
C PHE A 109 -23.45 -6.88 1.13
N LEU A 110 -23.77 -6.52 -0.11
CA LEU A 110 -25.09 -6.02 -0.50
C LEU A 110 -25.77 -7.04 -1.43
N GLU A 111 -26.98 -7.47 -1.09
CA GLU A 111 -27.74 -8.41 -1.92
C GLU A 111 -28.38 -7.69 -3.12
N ARG A 112 -28.41 -8.35 -4.28
CA ARG A 112 -29.02 -7.80 -5.48
C ARG A 112 -30.52 -7.55 -5.26
N GLY A 113 -30.93 -6.28 -5.23
CA GLY A 113 -32.34 -5.86 -5.14
C GLY A 113 -32.69 -5.13 -3.84
N GLU A 114 -31.88 -5.27 -2.79
CA GLU A 114 -32.01 -4.51 -1.55
C GLU A 114 -31.09 -3.29 -1.61
N LYS A 115 -31.66 -2.11 -1.87
CA LYS A 115 -30.88 -0.87 -1.85
C LYS A 115 -30.53 -0.50 -0.40
N ASN A 116 -29.24 -0.41 -0.11
CA ASN A 116 -28.63 0.19 1.08
C ASN A 116 -28.73 -0.58 2.41
N GLN A 117 -29.07 -1.87 2.41
CA GLN A 117 -28.90 -2.70 3.61
C GLN A 117 -27.72 -3.65 3.43
N ASN A 118 -26.67 -3.41 4.20
CA ASN A 118 -25.56 -4.35 4.31
C ASN A 118 -26.08 -5.59 5.05
N ARG A 119 -26.09 -6.73 4.36
CA ARG A 119 -26.49 -8.01 4.97
C ARG A 119 -25.43 -8.50 5.95
N PHE A 120 -24.18 -8.16 5.68
CA PHE A 120 -23.04 -8.58 6.47
C PHE A 120 -21.89 -7.59 6.29
N VAL A 121 -21.12 -7.37 7.36
CA VAL A 121 -19.97 -6.48 7.37
C VAL A 121 -18.81 -7.19 8.06
N LEU A 122 -17.66 -7.20 7.41
CA LEU A 122 -16.39 -7.59 8.00
C LEU A 122 -15.55 -6.34 8.16
N GLU A 123 -14.89 -6.17 9.30
CA GLU A 123 -14.00 -5.06 9.52
C GLU A 123 -12.80 -5.47 10.37
N GLY A 124 -11.69 -4.76 10.18
CA GLY A 124 -10.49 -4.95 10.98
C GLY A 124 -9.51 -3.80 10.81
N GLY A 125 -8.64 -3.62 11.81
CA GLY A 125 -7.68 -2.53 11.86
C GLY A 125 -8.18 -1.31 12.63
N ASN A 126 -7.62 -0.13 12.31
CA ASN A 126 -7.88 1.10 13.05
C ASN A 126 -8.97 1.96 12.39
N THR A 127 -10.15 2.02 13.02
CA THR A 127 -11.32 2.76 12.53
C THR A 127 -11.13 4.28 12.55
N ASN A 128 -10.15 4.81 13.29
CA ASN A 128 -9.91 6.26 13.37
C ASN A 128 -9.59 6.86 11.99
N TRP A 129 -8.96 6.07 11.11
CA TRP A 129 -8.56 6.50 9.77
C TRP A 129 -9.73 6.68 8.79
N VAL A 130 -10.91 6.13 9.09
CA VAL A 130 -12.08 6.21 8.20
C VAL A 130 -12.57 7.64 8.06
N ASN A 131 -12.47 8.43 9.13
CA ASN A 131 -12.93 9.82 9.13
C ASN A 131 -12.12 10.69 8.16
N ASP A 132 -10.85 10.35 7.96
CA ASP A 132 -9.96 11.07 7.06
C ASP A 132 -10.32 10.83 5.58
N CYS A 133 -11.01 9.73 5.25
CA CYS A 133 -11.49 9.44 3.90
C CYS A 133 -12.64 10.32 3.43
N VAL A 134 -13.43 10.88 4.37
CA VAL A 134 -14.62 11.70 4.04
C VAL A 134 -14.22 13.13 3.67
N ILE A 135 -13.04 13.55 4.12
CA ILE A 135 -12.50 14.87 3.84
C ILE A 135 -11.86 14.80 2.45
N ASP A 136 -12.43 15.51 1.48
CA ASP A 136 -11.91 15.58 0.11
C ASP A 136 -10.49 16.20 0.11
N THR A 137 -9.48 15.39 -0.20
CA THR A 137 -8.08 15.66 0.13
C THR A 137 -7.20 15.68 -1.11
N THR A 138 -7.12 16.86 -1.73
CA THR A 138 -5.99 17.25 -2.60
C THR A 138 -4.67 17.44 -1.83
N LYS A 139 -4.65 17.16 -0.52
CA LYS A 139 -3.50 17.35 0.37
C LYS A 139 -2.78 16.02 0.61
N LYS A 140 -1.46 16.00 0.35
CA LYS A 140 -0.60 14.80 0.46
C LYS A 140 -0.60 14.13 1.85
N ARG A 141 -0.97 14.85 2.93
CA ARG A 141 -0.82 14.40 4.33
C ARG A 141 -2.03 13.68 4.94
N PHE A 142 -3.00 13.25 4.14
CA PHE A 142 -4.14 12.48 4.63
C PHE A 142 -3.99 11.01 4.31
N THR A 143 -4.79 10.17 4.97
CA THR A 143 -4.86 8.74 4.65
C THR A 143 -5.29 8.55 3.19
N LYS A 144 -4.88 7.43 2.61
CA LYS A 144 -5.33 7.03 1.28
C LYS A 144 -6.38 5.95 1.41
N CYS A 145 -7.48 6.14 0.68
CA CYS A 145 -8.64 5.29 0.75
C CYS A 145 -8.87 4.69 -0.63
N VAL A 146 -8.86 3.36 -0.70
CA VAL A 146 -9.02 2.61 -1.94
C VAL A 146 -10.25 1.74 -1.81
N GLN A 147 -11.15 1.87 -2.77
CA GLN A 147 -12.40 1.13 -2.83
C GLN A 147 -12.38 0.17 -4.01
N LYS A 148 -12.74 -1.09 -3.75
CA LYS A 148 -12.86 -2.14 -4.76
C LYS A 148 -14.24 -2.77 -4.66
N GLU A 149 -14.91 -2.93 -5.80
CA GLU A 149 -16.24 -3.54 -5.86
C GLU A 149 -16.29 -4.66 -6.89
N PHE A 150 -16.97 -5.76 -6.56
CA PHE A 150 -17.18 -6.87 -7.50
C PHE A 150 -18.41 -7.69 -7.11
N TRP A 151 -18.93 -8.44 -8.08
CA TRP A 151 -20.06 -9.35 -7.87
C TRP A 151 -19.58 -10.76 -7.57
N VAL A 152 -20.25 -11.42 -6.63
CA VAL A 152 -20.02 -12.82 -6.28
C VAL A 152 -21.33 -13.58 -6.21
N LEU A 153 -21.26 -14.87 -6.55
CA LEU A 153 -22.36 -15.80 -6.38
C LEU A 153 -22.10 -16.69 -5.18
N ASN A 154 -23.14 -16.89 -4.38
CA ASN A 154 -23.18 -17.92 -3.35
C ASN A 154 -23.60 -19.27 -3.96
N GLU A 155 -23.49 -20.37 -3.22
CA GLU A 155 -23.88 -21.72 -3.64
C GLU A 155 -25.37 -21.82 -4.04
N ASN A 156 -26.22 -20.93 -3.52
CA ASN A 156 -27.64 -20.85 -3.85
C ASN A 156 -27.94 -19.92 -5.04
N ASP A 157 -26.95 -19.59 -5.87
CA ASP A 157 -27.03 -18.67 -7.02
C ASP A 157 -27.50 -17.24 -6.67
N ARG A 158 -27.42 -16.86 -5.40
CA ARG A 158 -27.70 -15.49 -4.96
C ARG A 158 -26.49 -14.61 -5.21
N ALA A 159 -26.73 -13.47 -5.86
CA ALA A 159 -25.70 -12.51 -6.21
C ALA A 159 -25.54 -11.42 -5.14
N TYR A 160 -24.31 -11.23 -4.68
CA TYR A 160 -23.93 -10.17 -3.76
C TYR A 160 -22.94 -9.22 -4.43
N LEU A 161 -23.14 -7.92 -4.23
CA LEU A 161 -22.13 -6.90 -4.49
C LEU A 161 -21.25 -6.80 -3.24
N VAL A 162 -19.98 -7.15 -3.39
CA VAL A 162 -18.97 -7.01 -2.34
C VAL A 162 -18.29 -5.68 -2.56
N LYS A 163 -18.28 -4.84 -1.52
CA LYS A 163 -17.53 -3.59 -1.48
C LYS A 163 -16.42 -3.72 -0.45
N ILE A 164 -15.18 -3.53 -0.87
CA ILE A 164 -14.01 -3.54 -0.01
C ILE A 164 -13.48 -2.11 0.05
N ASP A 165 -13.56 -1.51 1.22
CA ASP A 165 -12.98 -0.22 1.53
C ASP A 165 -11.68 -0.48 2.31
N THR A 166 -10.56 -0.01 1.80
CA THR A 166 -9.26 -0.09 2.47
C THR A 166 -8.74 1.31 2.75
N VAL A 167 -8.08 1.48 3.89
CA VAL A 167 -7.51 2.76 4.32
C VAL A 167 -6.08 2.56 4.80
N ILE A 168 -5.17 3.37 4.26
CA ILE A 168 -3.73 3.33 4.57
C ILE A 168 -3.33 4.62 5.29
N GLY A 169 -2.97 4.47 6.57
CA GLY A 169 -2.60 5.51 7.53
C GLY A 169 -1.14 5.98 7.49
N LYS A 170 -0.29 5.36 6.65
CA LYS A 170 1.18 5.58 6.59
C LYS A 170 1.61 6.93 6.01
N VAL A 171 1.15 8.03 6.60
CA VAL A 171 1.40 9.40 6.12
C VAL A 171 2.88 9.79 6.27
N GLU A 172 3.51 9.44 7.38
CA GLU A 172 4.86 9.91 7.72
C GLU A 172 5.98 9.19 6.94
N GLU A 173 5.77 7.92 6.61
CA GLU A 173 6.75 7.10 5.90
C GLU A 173 6.81 7.41 4.40
N ASN A 174 5.67 7.78 3.82
CA ASN A 174 5.49 7.87 2.37
C ASN A 174 5.44 9.31 1.84
N VAL A 175 5.45 10.32 2.72
CA VAL A 175 5.35 11.74 2.35
C VAL A 175 6.39 12.57 3.12
N LYS A 176 7.57 12.76 2.54
CA LYS A 176 8.56 13.77 2.98
C LYS A 176 8.48 15.01 2.10
#